data_AF-A0A5K1HRH9-F1
#
_entry.id   AF-A0A5K1HRH9-F1
#
_cell.length_a   1.000
_cell.length_b   1.000
_cell.length_c   1.000
_cell.angle_alpha   90.00
_cell.angle_beta   90.00
_cell.angle_gamma   90.00
#
_symmetry.space_group_name_H-M   'P 1'
#
loop_
_entity.id
_entity.type
_entity.pdbx_description
1 polymer ?
#
loop_
_entity_poly.entity_id
_entity_poly.type
_entity_poly.pdbx_seq_one_letter_code
_entity_poly.pdbx_strand_id
1 'polypeptide(L)'
;MAEMQQVLHKHDQAFAGRTVRDVVTVFDYHHHSLVFSQNGTRWRELRRICNMELFTPKRLDILAGVRQEKVQALLRHVHKACAAGHSVDIGLCAFGTTLNLVANTIFSKDVVDLESESAGGFKNLLWEILDLNAKPNLSDFFPALRWPILMSAASKYNSYKAV
;
A
#
# COMPACT_ATOMS: atom_id res chain seq x y z
N MET A 1 22.81 10.54 12.29
CA MET A 1 21.77 10.31 13.33
C MET A 1 21.29 11.62 13.93
N ALA A 2 22.20 12.52 14.28
CA ALA A 2 21.85 13.87 14.76
C ALA A 2 21.02 14.66 13.74
N GLU A 3 21.30 14.54 12.43
CA GLU A 3 20.55 15.24 11.38
C GLU A 3 19.10 14.75 11.29
N MET A 4 18.89 13.43 11.37
CA MET A 4 17.55 12.84 11.34
C MET A 4 16.72 13.29 12.55
N GLN A 5 17.33 13.44 13.73
CA GLN A 5 16.66 13.99 14.91
C GLN A 5 16.30 15.47 14.75
N GLN A 6 17.15 16.27 14.10
CA GLN A 6 16.80 17.66 13.80
C GLN A 6 15.56 17.73 12.89
N VAL A 7 15.49 16.90 11.86
CA VAL A 7 14.41 16.91 10.87
C VAL A 7 13.11 16.30 11.39
N LEU A 8 13.17 15.11 12.00
CA LEU A 8 11.97 14.33 12.36
C LEU A 8 11.42 14.62 13.75
N HIS A 9 12.14 15.36 14.59
CA HIS A 9 11.69 15.67 15.96
C HIS A 9 11.77 17.16 16.27
N LYS A 10 12.92 17.81 16.10
CA LYS A 10 13.07 19.23 16.50
C LYS A 10 12.35 20.20 15.55
N HIS A 11 12.38 19.90 14.25
CA HIS A 11 11.76 20.70 13.20
C HIS A 11 10.71 19.90 12.41
N ASP A 12 10.12 18.89 13.07
CA ASP A 12 9.19 17.93 12.46
C ASP A 12 8.05 18.60 11.70
N GLN A 13 7.44 19.65 12.25
CA GLN A 13 6.33 20.36 11.63
C GLN A 13 6.74 21.05 10.32
N ALA A 14 7.95 21.59 10.24
CA ALA A 14 8.46 22.25 9.02
C ALA A 14 8.75 21.22 7.91
N PHE A 15 9.14 20.00 8.27
CA PHE A 15 9.44 18.91 7.34
C PHE A 15 8.30 17.88 7.22
N ALA A 16 7.14 18.15 7.80
CA ALA A 16 6.00 17.24 7.78
C ALA A 16 5.30 17.16 6.41
N GLY A 17 5.62 18.08 5.49
CA GLY A 17 5.13 18.05 4.11
C GLY A 17 5.54 16.78 3.34
N ARG A 18 4.93 16.59 2.17
CA ARG A 18 5.26 15.48 1.27
C ARG A 18 5.58 16.02 -0.11
N THR A 19 6.60 15.47 -0.75
CA THR A 19 6.79 15.68 -2.19
C THR A 19 5.74 14.85 -2.93
N VAL A 20 4.82 15.53 -3.60
CA VAL A 20 3.76 14.89 -4.39
C VAL A 20 4.28 14.71 -5.80
N ARG A 21 4.42 13.46 -6.20
CA ARG A 21 4.84 13.09 -7.56
C ARG A 21 3.62 12.91 -8.45
N ASP A 22 3.79 13.13 -9.74
CA ASP A 22 2.70 13.10 -10.70
C ASP A 22 1.98 11.76 -10.73
N VAL A 23 2.71 10.65 -10.56
CA VAL A 23 2.14 9.30 -10.49
C VAL A 23 1.10 9.13 -9.38
N VAL A 24 1.21 9.87 -8.26
CA VAL A 24 0.24 9.82 -7.16
C VAL A 24 -0.85 10.90 -7.25
N THR A 25 -0.83 11.72 -8.31
CA THR A 25 -1.89 12.72 -8.57
C THR A 25 -3.06 12.16 -9.38
N VAL A 26 -2.89 10.95 -9.96
CA VAL A 26 -3.97 10.26 -10.67
C VAL A 26 -5.17 10.07 -9.74
N PHE A 27 -6.36 10.45 -10.22
CA PHE A 27 -7.62 10.44 -9.44
C PHE A 27 -7.56 11.23 -8.12
N ASP A 28 -6.73 12.28 -8.05
CA ASP A 28 -6.54 13.08 -6.84
C ASP A 28 -6.09 12.26 -5.62
N TYR A 29 -5.45 11.11 -5.85
CA TYR A 29 -5.15 10.13 -4.81
C TYR A 29 -4.32 10.73 -3.65
N HIS A 30 -3.37 11.60 -3.98
CA HIS A 30 -2.58 12.34 -2.99
C HIS A 30 -3.44 13.15 -1.99
N HIS A 31 -4.64 13.65 -2.33
CA HIS A 31 -5.50 14.38 -1.38
C HIS A 31 -6.23 13.49 -0.37
N HIS A 32 -6.34 12.20 -0.67
CA HIS A 32 -7.09 11.23 0.14
C HIS A 32 -6.20 10.16 0.80
N SER A 33 -4.91 10.14 0.48
CA SER A 33 -3.95 9.15 0.96
C SER A 33 -3.30 9.54 2.29
N LEU A 34 -3.34 8.65 3.29
CA LEU A 34 -2.58 8.83 4.53
C LEU A 34 -1.05 8.93 4.32
N VAL A 35 -0.55 8.38 3.22
CA VAL A 35 0.89 8.33 2.89
C VAL A 35 1.34 9.58 2.14
N PHE A 36 0.55 10.02 1.16
CA PHE A 36 0.94 11.08 0.22
C PHE A 36 0.26 12.43 0.46
N SER A 37 -0.76 12.51 1.31
CA SER A 37 -1.41 13.80 1.64
C SER A 37 -0.48 14.74 2.37
N GLN A 38 -0.63 16.03 2.05
CA GLN A 38 0.04 17.10 2.77
C GLN A 38 -0.43 17.14 4.23
N ASN A 39 0.48 17.57 5.12
CA ASN A 39 0.15 17.76 6.52
C ASN A 39 -0.89 18.89 6.66
N GLY A 40 -2.14 18.51 6.89
CA GLY A 40 -3.28 19.40 6.96
C GLY A 40 -4.42 18.76 7.75
N THR A 41 -5.57 19.44 7.81
CA THR A 41 -6.74 18.95 8.58
C THR A 41 -7.17 17.55 8.16
N ARG A 42 -7.31 17.30 6.85
CA ARG A 42 -7.70 15.99 6.32
C ARG A 42 -6.74 14.87 6.71
N TRP A 43 -5.43 15.09 6.57
CA TRP A 43 -4.42 14.10 6.95
C TRP A 43 -4.43 13.82 8.46
N ARG A 44 -4.57 14.87 9.28
CA ARG A 44 -4.66 14.73 10.74
C ARG A 44 -5.90 13.95 11.17
N GLU A 45 -7.04 14.17 10.51
CA GLU A 45 -8.27 13.39 10.74
C GLU A 45 -8.07 11.91 10.41
N LEU A 46 -7.54 11.59 9.23
CA LEU A 46 -7.23 10.21 8.83
C LEU A 46 -6.28 9.55 9.84
N ARG A 47 -5.20 10.24 10.21
CA ARG A 47 -4.22 9.73 11.18
C ARG A 47 -4.84 9.53 12.57
N ARG A 48 -5.73 10.42 13.00
CA ARG A 48 -6.46 10.30 14.26
C ARG A 48 -7.36 9.07 14.26
N ILE A 49 -8.12 8.84 13.19
CA ILE A 49 -8.98 7.64 13.03
C ILE A 49 -8.11 6.37 13.14
N CYS A 50 -7.00 6.30 12.40
CA CYS A 50 -6.10 5.16 12.48
C CYS A 50 -5.58 4.91 13.91
N ASN A 51 -5.11 5.96 14.59
CA ASN A 51 -4.54 5.84 15.93
C ASN A 51 -5.58 5.50 17.00
N MET A 52 -6.82 5.98 16.86
CA MET A 52 -7.88 5.78 17.85
C MET A 52 -8.68 4.50 17.63
N GLU A 53 -8.87 4.09 16.38
CA GLU A 53 -9.81 3.02 16.04
C GLU A 53 -9.13 1.74 15.55
N LEU A 54 -7.98 1.86 14.89
CA LEU A 54 -7.32 0.71 14.25
C LEU A 54 -6.10 0.22 15.04
N PHE A 55 -5.27 1.15 15.53
CA PHE A 55 -3.96 0.84 16.09
C PHE A 55 -3.85 1.05 17.61
N THR A 56 -4.98 1.13 18.33
CA THR A 56 -4.93 1.18 19.80
C THR A 56 -4.49 -0.17 20.37
N PRO A 57 -3.75 -0.19 21.51
CA PRO A 57 -3.35 -1.43 22.16
C PRO A 57 -4.55 -2.36 22.42
N LYS A 58 -5.66 -1.80 22.93
CA LYS A 58 -6.91 -2.55 23.17
C LYS A 58 -7.46 -3.20 21.88
N ARG A 59 -7.42 -2.50 20.74
CA ARG A 59 -7.87 -3.09 19.47
C ARG A 59 -6.93 -4.15 18.95
N LEU A 60 -5.62 -3.93 19.09
CA LEU A 60 -4.62 -4.94 18.75
C LEU A 60 -4.78 -6.19 19.60
N ASP A 61 -5.13 -6.08 20.89
CA ASP A 61 -5.39 -7.22 21.78
C ASP A 61 -6.65 -7.98 21.37
N ILE A 62 -7.76 -7.28 21.11
CA ILE A 62 -9.01 -7.90 20.64
C ILE A 62 -8.79 -8.66 19.33
N LEU A 63 -7.97 -8.12 18.43
CA LEU A 63 -7.66 -8.72 17.12
C LEU A 63 -6.53 -9.75 17.18
N ALA A 64 -5.98 -10.07 18.35
CA ALA A 64 -4.89 -11.05 18.48
C ALA A 64 -5.31 -12.44 17.96
N GLY A 65 -6.54 -12.86 18.23
CA GLY A 65 -7.08 -14.13 17.73
C GLY A 65 -7.13 -14.20 16.21
N VAL A 66 -7.54 -13.10 15.55
CA VAL A 66 -7.55 -13.00 14.08
C VAL A 66 -6.14 -13.14 13.51
N ARG A 67 -5.15 -12.45 14.09
CA ARG A 67 -3.76 -12.57 13.64
C ARG A 67 -3.24 -14.00 13.80
N GLN A 68 -3.53 -14.63 14.94
CA GLN A 68 -3.16 -16.02 15.20
C GLN A 68 -3.80 -16.96 14.16
N GLU A 69 -5.08 -16.77 13.84
CA GLU A 69 -5.79 -17.55 12.83
C GLU A 69 -5.12 -17.45 11.45
N LYS A 70 -4.74 -16.24 11.00
CA LYS A 70 -4.07 -16.06 9.70
C LYS A 70 -2.68 -16.69 9.67
N VAL A 71 -1.93 -16.62 10.76
CA VAL A 71 -0.65 -17.34 10.88
C VAL A 71 -0.86 -18.86 10.85
N GLN A 72 -1.90 -19.38 11.53
CA GLN A 72 -2.22 -20.81 11.48
C GLN A 72 -2.65 -21.26 10.08
N ALA A 73 -3.40 -20.44 9.35
CA ALA A 73 -3.75 -20.70 7.96
C ALA A 73 -2.51 -20.78 7.06
N LEU A 74 -1.58 -19.84 7.21
CA LEU A 74 -0.29 -19.87 6.53
C LEU A 74 0.50 -21.15 6.84
N LEU A 75 0.61 -21.53 8.12
CA LEU A 75 1.32 -22.75 8.53
C LEU A 75 0.68 -24.02 7.92
N ARG A 76 -0.66 -24.09 7.88
CA ARG A 76 -1.37 -25.19 7.22
C ARG A 76 -1.05 -25.25 5.72
N HIS A 77 -1.05 -24.11 5.04
CA HIS A 77 -0.68 -24.04 3.62
C HIS A 77 0.75 -24.54 3.37
N VAL A 78 1.72 -24.06 4.16
CA VAL A 78 3.12 -24.50 4.06
C VAL A 78 3.26 -25.99 4.37
N HIS A 79 2.57 -26.50 5.38
CA HIS A 79 2.61 -27.91 5.75
C HIS A 79 2.06 -28.81 4.62
N LYS A 80 0.95 -28.40 3.99
CA LYS A 80 0.36 -29.10 2.83
C LYS A 80 1.33 -29.13 1.65
N ALA A 81 1.99 -28.01 1.35
CA ALA A 81 3.00 -27.96 0.29
C ALA A 81 4.20 -28.88 0.60
N CYS A 82 4.69 -28.86 1.84
CA CYS A 82 5.78 -29.73 2.30
C CYS A 82 5.41 -31.23 2.18
N ALA A 83 4.21 -31.61 2.62
CA ALA A 83 3.72 -32.99 2.51
C ALA A 83 3.59 -33.46 1.05
N ALA A 84 3.30 -32.54 0.12
CA ALA A 84 3.25 -32.81 -1.31
C ALA A 84 4.63 -32.74 -2.01
N GLY A 85 5.70 -32.37 -1.30
CA GLY A 85 7.03 -32.17 -1.89
C GLY A 85 7.13 -30.93 -2.78
N HIS A 86 6.21 -29.97 -2.66
CA HIS A 86 6.18 -28.74 -3.47
C HIS A 86 6.97 -27.61 -2.82
N SER A 87 7.59 -26.78 -3.66
CA SER A 87 8.19 -25.52 -3.24
C SER A 87 7.13 -24.48 -2.85
N VAL A 88 7.44 -23.62 -1.89
CA VAL A 88 6.56 -22.53 -1.44
C VAL A 88 7.13 -21.18 -1.87
N ASP A 89 6.31 -20.35 -2.54
CA ASP A 89 6.64 -18.93 -2.75
C ASP A 89 6.38 -18.15 -1.45
N ILE A 90 7.45 -17.93 -0.68
CA ILE A 90 7.42 -17.20 0.59
C ILE A 90 6.91 -15.76 0.39
N GLY A 91 7.27 -15.10 -0.72
CA GLY A 91 6.85 -13.74 -1.01
C GLY A 91 5.35 -13.64 -1.26
N LEU A 92 4.77 -14.62 -1.97
CA LEU A 92 3.32 -14.72 -2.17
C LEU A 92 2.60 -15.01 -0.86
N CYS A 93 3.10 -15.96 -0.08
CA CYS A 93 2.55 -16.33 1.21
C CYS A 93 2.54 -15.15 2.19
N ALA A 94 3.66 -14.44 2.32
CA ALA A 94 3.80 -13.29 3.19
C ALA A 94 2.88 -12.14 2.75
N PHE A 95 2.79 -11.89 1.44
CA PHE A 95 1.92 -10.88 0.88
C PHE A 95 0.44 -11.18 1.17
N GLY A 96 -0.05 -12.36 0.77
CA GLY A 96 -1.45 -12.73 0.91
C GLY A 96 -1.88 -12.81 2.38
N THR A 97 -1.02 -13.35 3.25
CA THR A 97 -1.28 -13.40 4.70
C THR A 97 -1.37 -12.00 5.30
N THR A 98 -0.46 -11.10 4.93
CA THR A 98 -0.46 -9.71 5.43
C THR A 98 -1.69 -8.95 4.92
N LEU A 99 -2.02 -9.12 3.64
CA LEU A 99 -3.19 -8.49 3.03
C LEU A 99 -4.48 -8.93 3.73
N ASN A 100 -4.67 -10.24 3.96
CA ASN A 100 -5.81 -10.75 4.71
C ASN A 100 -5.80 -10.28 6.17
N LEU A 101 -4.65 -10.18 6.82
CA LEU A 101 -4.56 -9.66 8.19
C LEU A 101 -5.05 -8.21 8.28
N VAL A 102 -4.61 -7.36 7.36
CA VAL A 102 -5.05 -5.94 7.29
C VAL A 102 -6.52 -5.85 6.90
N ALA A 103 -6.96 -6.59 5.88
CA ALA A 103 -8.34 -6.56 5.43
C ALA A 103 -9.31 -7.12 6.48
N ASN A 104 -8.93 -8.15 7.22
CA ASN A 104 -9.75 -8.69 8.30
C ASN A 104 -9.80 -7.73 9.49
N THR A 105 -8.70 -7.04 9.79
CA THR A 105 -8.68 -5.98 10.81
C THR A 105 -9.66 -4.83 10.51
N ILE A 106 -9.82 -4.47 9.23
CA ILE A 106 -10.62 -3.30 8.82
C ILE A 106 -12.06 -3.70 8.44
N PHE A 107 -12.22 -4.82 7.73
CA PHE A 107 -13.47 -5.25 7.09
C PHE A 107 -13.97 -6.60 7.58
N SER A 108 -13.26 -7.27 8.50
CA SER A 108 -13.57 -8.62 8.99
C SER A 108 -13.71 -9.66 7.87
N LYS A 109 -12.99 -9.46 6.76
CA LYS A 109 -13.01 -10.33 5.58
C LYS A 109 -11.62 -10.61 5.05
N ASP A 110 -11.45 -11.82 4.54
CA ASP A 110 -10.32 -12.18 3.71
C ASP A 110 -10.61 -11.75 2.26
N VAL A 111 -9.57 -11.26 1.58
CA VAL A 111 -9.66 -10.69 0.21
C VAL A 111 -8.94 -11.55 -0.81
N VAL A 112 -8.03 -12.40 -0.37
CA VAL A 112 -7.31 -13.34 -1.23
C VAL A 112 -7.29 -14.72 -0.62
N ASP A 113 -7.30 -15.75 -1.47
CA ASP A 113 -7.03 -17.12 -1.08
C ASP A 113 -5.65 -17.52 -1.60
N LEU A 114 -4.79 -18.01 -0.70
CA LEU A 114 -3.43 -18.46 -1.00
C LEU A 114 -3.38 -19.68 -1.93
N GLU A 115 -4.46 -20.47 -1.99
CA GLU A 115 -4.57 -21.61 -2.91
C GLU A 115 -5.10 -21.22 -4.30
N SER A 116 -5.54 -19.97 -4.45
CA SER A 116 -6.10 -19.43 -5.70
C SER A 116 -5.13 -18.47 -6.40
N GLU A 117 -5.37 -18.22 -7.68
CA GLU A 117 -4.62 -17.21 -8.44
C GLU A 117 -4.85 -15.77 -7.95
N SER A 118 -5.88 -15.53 -7.11
CA SER A 118 -6.23 -14.19 -6.63
C SER A 118 -5.10 -13.51 -5.87
N ALA A 119 -4.39 -14.24 -4.99
CA ALA A 119 -3.25 -13.71 -4.24
C ALA A 119 -2.11 -13.27 -5.17
N GLY A 120 -1.86 -14.03 -6.24
CA GLY A 120 -0.85 -13.73 -7.25
C GLY A 120 -1.21 -12.49 -8.06
N GLY A 121 -2.47 -12.41 -8.52
CA GLY A 121 -2.98 -11.24 -9.25
C GLY A 121 -2.86 -9.95 -8.43
N PHE A 122 -3.28 -9.96 -7.16
CA PHE A 122 -3.15 -8.81 -6.27
C PHE A 122 -1.69 -8.44 -5.99
N LYS A 123 -0.82 -9.44 -5.78
CA LYS A 123 0.63 -9.22 -5.58
C LYS A 123 1.24 -8.53 -6.79
N ASN A 124 0.94 -9.00 -8.00
CA ASN A 124 1.46 -8.44 -9.24
C ASN A 124 0.97 -7.01 -9.45
N LEU A 125 -0.32 -6.75 -9.26
CA LEU A 125 -0.89 -5.40 -9.34
C LEU A 125 -0.19 -4.44 -8.36
N LEU A 126 0.03 -4.86 -7.12
CA LEU A 126 0.73 -4.02 -6.15
C LEU A 126 2.18 -3.77 -6.59
N TRP A 127 2.87 -4.79 -7.11
CA TRP A 127 4.23 -4.63 -7.63
C TRP A 127 4.30 -3.64 -8.80
N GLU A 128 3.35 -3.68 -9.73
CA GLU A 128 3.27 -2.71 -10.83
C GLU A 128 3.07 -1.28 -10.29
N ILE A 129 2.19 -1.10 -9.31
CA ILE A 129 2.01 0.21 -8.66
C ILE A 129 3.29 0.68 -7.99
N LEU A 130 3.97 -0.20 -7.25
CA LEU A 130 5.24 0.12 -6.58
C LEU A 130 6.35 0.44 -7.58
N ASP A 131 6.43 -0.30 -8.68
CA ASP A 131 7.40 -0.08 -9.75
C ASP A 131 7.16 1.25 -10.48
N LEU A 132 5.90 1.56 -10.82
CA LEU A 132 5.51 2.88 -11.34
C LEU A 132 5.85 4.01 -10.38
N ASN A 133 5.67 3.76 -9.07
CA ASN A 133 6.09 4.70 -8.03
C ASN A 133 7.60 4.73 -7.84
N ALA A 134 8.39 3.74 -8.24
CA ALA A 134 9.84 3.75 -8.06
C ALA A 134 10.54 4.42 -9.26
N LYS A 135 9.95 4.34 -10.44
CA LYS A 135 10.52 4.89 -11.68
C LYS A 135 10.57 6.42 -11.64
N PRO A 136 11.69 7.03 -12.09
CA PRO A 136 11.76 8.48 -12.25
C PRO A 136 10.80 8.91 -13.37
N ASN A 137 9.96 9.90 -13.08
CA ASN A 137 9.08 10.50 -14.08
C ASN A 137 9.61 11.88 -14.48
N LEU A 138 9.79 12.11 -15.78
CA LEU A 138 10.34 13.36 -16.29
C LEU A 138 9.52 14.58 -15.89
N SER A 139 8.19 14.45 -15.76
CA SER A 139 7.34 15.56 -15.35
C SER A 139 7.55 16.00 -13.90
N ASP A 140 8.09 15.13 -13.04
CA ASP A 140 8.45 15.46 -11.65
C ASP A 140 9.68 16.38 -11.59
N PHE A 141 10.56 16.32 -12.60
CA PHE A 141 11.79 17.13 -12.68
C PHE A 141 11.65 18.35 -13.60
N PHE A 142 10.84 18.22 -14.65
CA PHE A 142 10.64 19.25 -15.67
C PHE A 142 9.15 19.58 -15.79
N PRO A 143 8.63 20.52 -14.97
CA PRO A 143 7.21 20.85 -14.94
C PRO A 143 6.61 21.26 -16.30
N ALA A 144 7.42 21.84 -17.18
CA ALA A 144 7.01 22.20 -18.55
C ALA A 144 6.58 20.97 -19.39
N LEU A 145 7.07 19.78 -19.07
CA LEU A 145 6.73 18.53 -19.77
C LEU A 145 5.48 17.84 -19.22
N ARG A 146 4.93 18.31 -18.08
CA ARG A 146 3.80 17.67 -17.41
C ARG A 146 2.57 17.55 -18.30
N TRP A 147 2.08 18.66 -18.85
CA TRP A 147 0.91 18.67 -19.74
C TRP A 147 1.10 17.82 -21.01
N PRO A 148 2.21 17.97 -21.77
CA PRO A 148 2.48 17.12 -22.92
C PRO A 148 2.47 15.62 -22.61
N ILE A 149 3.10 15.21 -21.50
CA ILE A 149 3.16 13.81 -21.07
C ILE A 149 1.78 13.27 -20.69
N LEU A 150 1.00 14.06 -19.93
CA LEU A 150 -0.36 13.69 -19.54
C LEU A 150 -1.29 13.53 -20.76
N MET A 151 -1.21 14.43 -21.74
CA MET A 151 -1.99 14.34 -22.97
C MET A 151 -1.62 13.12 -23.81
N SER A 152 -0.33 12.79 -23.90
CA SER A 152 0.13 11.58 -24.57
C SER A 152 -0.38 10.30 -23.90
N ALA A 153 -0.36 10.26 -22.56
CA ALA A 153 -0.90 9.14 -21.78
C ALA A 153 -2.43 8.99 -21.94
N ALA A 154 -3.18 10.09 -21.90
CA ALA A 154 -4.63 10.09 -22.10
C ALA A 154 -5.02 9.62 -23.51
N SER A 155 -4.26 10.04 -24.54
CA SER A 155 -4.45 9.58 -25.92
C SER A 155 -4.24 8.07 -26.06
N LYS A 156 -3.18 7.51 -25.44
CA LYS A 156 -2.97 6.05 -25.38
C LYS A 156 -4.12 5.33 -24.66
N TYR A 157 -4.56 5.83 -23.50
CA TYR A 157 -5.65 5.21 -22.75
C TYR A 157 -6.98 5.15 -23.53
N ASN A 158 -7.34 6.22 -24.24
CA ASN A 158 -8.53 6.22 -25.11
C ASN A 158 -8.43 5.22 -26.28
N SER A 159 -7.22 4.93 -26.74
CA SER A 159 -6.98 3.94 -27.81
C SER A 159 -7.25 2.51 -27.34
N TYR A 160 -6.95 2.20 -26.07
CA TYR A 160 -7.20 0.88 -25.46
C TYR A 160 -8.68 0.63 -25.11
N LYS A 161 -9.50 1.70 -24.97
CA LYS A 161 -10.95 1.59 -24.79
C LYS A 161 -11.74 1.51 -26.10
N ALA A 162 -11.09 1.78 -27.24
CA ALA A 162 -11.70 1.77 -28.57
C ALA A 162 -11.56 0.41 -29.30
N VAL A 163 -11.04 -0.61 -28.60
CA VAL A 163 -10.96 -2.02 -29.01
C VAL A 163 -11.74 -2.84 -27.99
#